data_AF-A0A5C7XJY8-F1
#
_entry.id   AF-A0A5C7XJY8-F1
#
_cell.length_a   1.000
_cell.length_b   1.000
_cell.length_c   1.000
_cell.angle_alpha   90.00
_cell.angle_beta   90.00
_cell.angle_gamma   90.00
#
_symmetry.space_group_name_H-M   'P 1'
#
loop_
_entity.id
_entity.type
_entity.pdbx_description
1 polymer ?
#
loop_
_entity_poly.entity_id
_entity_poly.type
_entity_poly.pdbx_seq_one_letter_code
_entity_poly.pdbx_strand_id
1 'polypeptide(L)'
;MAHAALAFVAASTLVACSREASAPANATAAARTVEKPEAFAIEAEFSAKDTVAAEKDRRILRWADSPCGMSPVVKTGDALLDDPVLQPDFVVEFAADGRALRTWGKPFNAPIGALRGDRIGFAQWRDGREQWYWTDTRGRIAPGDAAAGAHPRIDESAPVDCPTIELFGDSEYLQCFETLDASTGRTHRIAVEAACS
;
A
#
# COMPACT_ATOMS: atom_id res chain seq x y z
N MET A 1 -7.16 64.90 23.49
CA MET A 1 -7.30 64.74 24.95
C MET A 1 -6.83 63.31 25.27
N ALA A 2 -5.58 63.06 25.65
CA ALA A 2 -4.91 63.38 26.91
C ALA A 2 -4.93 62.15 27.87
N HIS A 3 -3.72 61.64 28.15
CA HIS A 3 -3.27 60.91 29.36
C HIS A 3 -3.66 59.41 29.48
N ALA A 4 -2.84 58.47 29.96
CA ALA A 4 -1.51 58.51 30.57
C ALA A 4 -0.82 57.14 30.47
N ALA A 5 0.51 57.17 30.43
CA ALA A 5 1.41 56.04 30.69
C ALA A 5 1.60 55.84 32.20
N LEU A 6 1.88 54.61 32.64
CA LEU A 6 2.66 54.37 33.84
C LEU A 6 3.37 53.01 33.77
N ALA A 7 4.69 53.07 33.72
CA ALA A 7 5.61 51.98 33.97
C ALA A 7 5.87 51.88 35.48
N PHE A 8 6.11 50.67 35.99
CA PHE A 8 6.86 50.49 37.23
C PHE A 8 7.84 49.32 37.11
N VAL A 9 9.07 49.63 37.49
CA VAL A 9 10.28 48.80 37.52
C VAL A 9 10.42 48.21 38.93
N ALA A 10 10.91 46.97 39.08
CA ALA A 10 11.85 46.61 40.15
C ALA A 10 12.49 45.23 39.88
N ALA A 11 13.82 45.20 39.98
CA ALA A 11 14.69 44.06 39.82
C ALA A 11 15.19 43.54 41.18
N SER A 12 15.89 42.39 41.11
CA SER A 12 17.05 41.98 41.94
C SER A 12 16.86 40.83 42.95
N THR A 13 17.37 39.67 42.51
CA THR A 13 18.35 38.73 43.15
C THR A 13 18.26 38.37 44.64
N LEU A 14 18.40 37.08 44.95
CA LEU A 14 19.60 36.54 45.63
C LEU A 14 19.71 35.01 45.54
N VAL A 15 20.97 34.58 45.66
CA VAL A 15 21.57 33.25 45.49
C VAL A 15 21.34 32.35 46.71
N ALA A 16 21.21 31.04 46.49
CA ALA A 16 21.67 30.03 47.45
C ALA A 16 22.13 28.75 46.73
N CYS A 17 23.43 28.46 46.87
CA CYS A 17 24.06 27.21 46.49
C CYS A 17 23.52 26.03 47.30
N SER A 18 23.20 24.92 46.64
CA SER A 18 23.39 23.59 47.21
C SER A 18 24.06 22.70 46.16
N ARG A 19 25.34 22.42 46.39
CA ARG A 19 26.05 21.30 45.79
C ARG A 19 25.57 20.05 46.51
N GLU A 20 24.90 19.15 45.81
CA GLU A 20 24.73 17.77 46.25
C GLU A 20 25.63 16.88 45.40
N ALA A 21 26.41 16.06 46.11
CA ALA A 21 27.52 15.30 45.59
C ALA A 21 27.08 14.18 44.64
N SER A 22 27.85 13.99 43.58
CA SER A 22 27.71 12.92 42.61
C SER A 22 27.96 11.55 43.26
N ALA A 23 27.04 10.60 43.07
CA ALA A 23 27.34 9.17 43.10
C ALA A 23 27.56 8.69 41.66
N PRO A 24 28.58 7.85 41.37
CA PRO A 24 28.79 7.33 40.03
C PRO A 24 27.78 6.21 39.79
N ALA A 25 26.70 6.52 39.08
CA ALA A 25 25.86 5.48 38.51
C ALA A 25 26.67 4.83 37.38
N ASN A 26 27.28 3.68 37.67
CA ASN A 26 27.72 2.71 36.67
C ASN A 26 26.49 2.20 35.92
N ALA A 27 25.97 3.02 35.01
CA ALA A 27 25.03 2.59 34.00
C ALA A 27 25.85 2.02 32.85
N THR A 28 26.24 0.76 32.98
CA THR A 28 26.58 -0.07 31.82
C THR A 28 25.30 -0.16 31.00
N ALA A 29 25.11 0.80 30.10
CA ALA A 29 24.09 0.75 29.07
C ALA A 29 24.47 -0.41 28.16
N ALA A 30 23.91 -1.58 28.44
CA ALA A 30 23.86 -2.66 27.46
C ALA A 30 23.25 -2.05 26.20
N ALA A 31 24.06 -1.92 25.15
CA ALA A 31 23.59 -1.52 23.84
C ALA A 31 22.51 -2.53 23.45
N ARG A 32 21.24 -2.15 23.58
CA ARG A 32 20.16 -2.85 22.91
C ARG A 32 20.48 -2.71 21.43
N THR A 33 20.98 -3.77 20.83
CA THR A 33 21.00 -3.91 19.39
C THR A 33 19.56 -3.69 18.94
N VAL A 34 19.27 -2.51 18.38
CA VAL A 34 18.00 -2.26 17.72
C VAL A 34 18.02 -3.17 16.51
N GLU A 35 17.41 -4.33 16.66
CA GLU A 35 17.17 -5.25 15.55
C GLU A 35 16.37 -4.45 14.51
N LYS A 36 17.00 -4.19 13.36
CA LYS A 36 16.37 -3.49 12.24
C LYS A 36 15.08 -4.27 11.93
N PRO A 37 13.90 -3.63 11.91
CA PRO A 37 12.67 -4.33 11.56
C PRO A 37 12.88 -5.00 10.20
N GLU A 38 12.72 -6.32 10.17
CA GLU A 38 12.71 -7.04 8.90
C GLU A 38 11.64 -6.39 8.02
N ALA A 39 12.01 -6.04 6.78
CA ALA A 39 11.06 -5.41 5.88
C ALA A 39 9.88 -6.36 5.68
N PHE A 40 8.65 -5.86 5.86
CA PHE A 40 7.44 -6.65 5.67
C PHE A 40 7.42 -7.24 4.25
N ALA A 41 7.13 -8.54 4.15
CA ALA A 41 7.07 -9.24 2.87
C ALA A 41 6.03 -10.36 2.90
N ILE A 42 5.40 -10.57 1.74
CA ILE A 42 4.46 -11.64 1.46
C ILE A 42 5.01 -12.49 0.32
N GLU A 43 4.64 -13.77 0.26
CA GLU A 43 4.73 -14.50 -1.03
C GLU A 43 3.47 -14.23 -1.86
N ALA A 44 3.65 -13.91 -3.12
CA ALA A 44 2.55 -13.50 -3.99
C ALA A 44 2.79 -13.98 -5.42
N GLU A 45 1.70 -14.27 -6.11
CA GLU A 45 1.69 -14.61 -7.53
C GLU A 45 1.76 -13.34 -8.37
N PHE A 46 2.48 -13.42 -9.49
CA PHE A 46 2.59 -12.37 -10.49
C PHE A 46 2.52 -12.99 -11.88
N SER A 47 2.19 -12.22 -12.91
CA SER A 47 2.33 -12.64 -14.30
C SER A 47 3.80 -12.59 -14.74
N ALA A 48 4.22 -13.53 -15.59
CA ALA A 48 5.54 -13.44 -16.24
C ALA A 48 5.44 -12.59 -17.51
N LYS A 49 6.22 -11.51 -17.61
CA LYS A 49 6.32 -10.69 -18.83
C LYS A 49 7.03 -11.44 -19.95
N ASP A 50 8.03 -12.23 -19.57
CA ASP A 50 8.81 -13.10 -20.44
C ASP A 50 9.05 -14.43 -19.70
N THR A 51 8.54 -15.52 -20.26
CA THR A 51 8.62 -16.85 -19.65
C THR A 51 10.05 -17.38 -19.58
N VAL A 52 10.90 -17.10 -20.56
CA VAL A 52 12.31 -17.53 -20.59
C VAL A 52 13.14 -16.76 -19.57
N ALA A 53 12.87 -15.47 -19.40
CA ALA A 53 13.50 -14.67 -18.34
C ALA A 53 13.02 -15.14 -16.96
N ALA A 54 11.72 -15.39 -16.80
CA ALA A 54 11.13 -15.87 -15.56
C ALA A 54 11.72 -17.22 -15.15
N GLU A 55 11.88 -18.20 -16.05
CA GLU A 55 12.50 -19.49 -15.74
C GLU A 55 13.92 -19.39 -15.13
N LYS A 56 14.62 -18.28 -15.38
CA LYS A 56 15.98 -18.01 -14.85
C LYS A 56 16.00 -17.08 -13.65
N ASP A 57 14.86 -16.51 -13.27
CA ASP A 57 14.76 -15.56 -12.17
C ASP A 57 14.84 -16.28 -10.81
N ARG A 58 15.92 -16.03 -10.08
CA ARG A 58 16.19 -16.66 -8.78
C ARG A 58 15.27 -16.19 -7.65
N ARG A 59 14.46 -15.16 -7.87
CA ARG A 59 13.48 -14.66 -6.90
C ARG A 59 12.23 -15.54 -6.84
N ILE A 60 11.97 -16.31 -7.91
CA ILE A 60 10.84 -17.22 -8.00
C ILE A 60 11.08 -18.41 -7.08
N LEU A 61 10.17 -18.58 -6.12
CA LEU A 61 10.20 -19.62 -5.11
C LEU A 61 9.56 -20.91 -5.63
N ARG A 62 8.46 -20.76 -6.37
CA ARG A 62 7.68 -21.84 -6.98
C ARG A 62 6.82 -21.29 -8.11
N TRP A 63 6.28 -22.20 -8.90
CA TRP A 63 5.22 -21.92 -9.86
C TRP A 63 3.89 -22.44 -9.29
N ALA A 64 2.86 -21.62 -9.32
CA ALA A 64 1.51 -21.98 -8.93
C ALA A 64 0.65 -22.21 -10.17
N ASP A 65 -0.32 -23.11 -10.07
CA ASP A 65 -1.33 -23.29 -11.09
C ASP A 65 -2.46 -22.28 -10.85
N SER A 66 -2.85 -21.56 -11.91
CA SER A 66 -3.88 -20.52 -11.86
C SER A 66 -4.81 -20.65 -13.06
N PRO A 67 -6.02 -20.04 -13.03
CA PRO A 67 -6.94 -20.06 -14.16
C PRO A 67 -6.35 -19.59 -15.49
N CYS A 68 -5.32 -18.74 -15.44
CA CYS A 68 -4.64 -18.20 -16.61
C CYS A 68 -3.36 -18.99 -17.00
N GLY A 69 -3.10 -20.13 -16.36
CA GLY A 69 -1.88 -20.94 -16.52
C GLY A 69 -0.92 -20.81 -15.33
N MET A 70 0.34 -21.21 -15.55
CA MET A 70 1.34 -21.21 -14.47
C MET A 70 1.80 -19.79 -14.12
N SER A 71 1.68 -19.40 -12.86
CA SER A 71 2.09 -18.10 -12.33
C SER A 71 3.32 -18.25 -11.40
N PRO A 72 4.36 -17.40 -11.52
CA PRO A 72 5.46 -17.38 -10.58
C PRO A 72 5.07 -16.80 -9.21
N VAL A 73 5.50 -17.46 -8.14
CA VAL A 73 5.38 -16.98 -6.76
C VAL A 73 6.72 -16.46 -6.26
N VAL A 74 6.74 -15.23 -5.75
CA VAL A 74 7.94 -14.59 -5.16
C VAL A 74 7.63 -14.06 -3.76
N LYS A 75 8.65 -13.99 -2.88
CA LYS A 75 8.56 -13.23 -1.62
C LYS A 75 8.93 -11.76 -1.87
N THR A 76 8.01 -10.84 -1.64
CA THR A 76 8.16 -9.41 -1.95
C THR A 76 7.46 -8.52 -0.93
N GLY A 77 7.98 -7.31 -0.73
CA GLY A 77 7.30 -6.21 -0.01
C GLY A 77 6.63 -5.20 -0.95
N ASP A 78 6.76 -5.38 -2.26
CA ASP A 78 6.25 -4.47 -3.29
C ASP A 78 5.47 -5.24 -4.37
N ALA A 79 4.54 -4.55 -5.04
CA ALA A 79 3.73 -5.06 -6.14
C ALA A 79 4.48 -5.11 -7.47
N LEU A 80 5.78 -4.77 -7.53
CA LEU A 80 6.63 -4.98 -8.70
C LEU A 80 6.20 -4.20 -9.96
N LEU A 81 5.73 -2.96 -9.81
CA LEU A 81 5.21 -2.12 -10.92
C LEU A 81 6.17 -2.02 -12.12
N ASP A 82 7.46 -1.80 -11.85
CA ASP A 82 8.49 -1.56 -12.86
C ASP A 82 9.41 -2.78 -13.07
N ASP A 83 9.00 -3.96 -12.63
CA ASP A 83 9.86 -5.14 -12.70
C ASP A 83 10.06 -5.61 -14.15
N PRO A 84 11.29 -5.96 -14.57
CA PRO A 84 11.56 -6.35 -15.95
C PRO A 84 11.08 -7.77 -16.29
N VAL A 85 10.81 -8.62 -15.29
CA VAL A 85 10.48 -10.04 -15.49
C VAL A 85 9.04 -10.34 -15.10
N LEU A 86 8.58 -9.73 -14.01
CA LEU A 86 7.28 -10.00 -13.40
C LEU A 86 6.35 -8.80 -13.58
N GLN A 87 5.04 -9.05 -13.58
CA GLN A 87 4.01 -8.05 -13.74
C GLN A 87 2.90 -8.25 -12.70
N PRO A 88 2.51 -7.19 -11.96
CA PRO A 88 1.26 -7.20 -11.21
C PRO A 88 0.05 -7.04 -12.13
N ASP A 89 -1.12 -7.38 -11.61
CA ASP A 89 -2.35 -6.85 -12.19
C ASP A 89 -2.46 -5.37 -11.81
N PHE A 90 -2.92 -4.57 -12.77
CA PHE A 90 -3.11 -3.15 -12.54
C PHE A 90 -4.53 -2.83 -12.06
N VAL A 91 -4.60 -1.87 -11.16
CA VAL A 91 -5.83 -1.20 -10.77
C VAL A 91 -5.66 0.27 -11.07
N VAL A 92 -6.61 0.88 -11.78
CA VAL A 92 -6.50 2.25 -12.27
C VAL A 92 -7.70 3.06 -11.83
N GLU A 93 -7.48 4.17 -11.15
CA GLU A 93 -8.49 5.22 -11.11
C GLU A 93 -8.44 6.01 -12.40
N PHE A 94 -9.58 6.23 -13.02
CA PHE A 94 -9.67 6.92 -14.30
C PHE A 94 -10.68 8.06 -14.28
N ALA A 95 -10.44 9.08 -15.09
CA ALA A 95 -11.37 10.17 -15.35
C ALA A 95 -12.45 9.76 -16.36
N ALA A 96 -13.48 10.57 -16.53
CA ALA A 96 -14.58 10.26 -17.46
C ALA A 96 -14.16 10.07 -18.92
N ASP A 97 -13.00 10.62 -19.31
CA ASP A 97 -12.40 10.49 -20.64
C ASP A 97 -11.46 9.27 -20.78
N GLY A 98 -11.35 8.41 -19.76
CA GLY A 98 -10.47 7.24 -19.74
C GLY A 98 -9.03 7.52 -19.32
N ARG A 99 -8.66 8.78 -19.07
CA ARG A 99 -7.31 9.11 -18.61
C ARG A 99 -7.05 8.57 -17.20
N ALA A 100 -5.96 7.83 -17.03
CA ALA A 100 -5.50 7.37 -15.74
C ALA A 100 -5.18 8.56 -14.81
N LEU A 101 -5.70 8.51 -13.58
CA LEU A 101 -5.48 9.48 -12.51
C LEU A 101 -4.49 8.92 -11.49
N ARG A 102 -4.67 7.64 -11.12
CA ARG A 102 -3.80 6.89 -10.21
C ARG A 102 -3.76 5.44 -10.65
N THR A 103 -2.61 4.81 -10.40
CA THR A 103 -2.39 3.40 -10.70
C THR A 103 -1.84 2.72 -9.46
N TRP A 104 -2.35 1.53 -9.19
CA TRP A 104 -1.85 0.61 -8.19
C TRP A 104 -1.51 -0.72 -8.86
N GLY A 105 -0.61 -1.46 -8.24
CA GLY A 105 -0.34 -2.85 -8.60
C GLY A 105 -0.81 -3.75 -7.47
N LYS A 106 -1.39 -4.89 -7.83
CA LYS A 106 -1.72 -5.98 -6.93
C LYS A 106 -1.12 -7.29 -7.44
N PRO A 107 -0.92 -8.28 -6.57
CA PRO A 107 -0.63 -9.64 -7.01
C PRO A 107 -1.65 -10.14 -8.03
N PHE A 108 -1.18 -11.03 -8.88
CA PHE A 108 -1.96 -11.69 -9.90
C PHE A 108 -3.19 -12.37 -9.32
N ASN A 109 -4.36 -12.17 -9.93
CA ASN A 109 -5.66 -12.71 -9.50
C ASN A 109 -6.09 -12.37 -8.06
N ALA A 110 -5.39 -11.46 -7.36
CA ALA A 110 -5.79 -11.05 -6.03
C ALA A 110 -7.14 -10.31 -6.07
N PRO A 111 -8.13 -10.66 -5.23
CA PRO A 111 -9.37 -9.91 -5.08
C PRO A 111 -9.10 -8.50 -4.58
N ILE A 112 -9.97 -7.55 -4.94
CA ILE A 112 -9.75 -6.13 -4.69
C ILE A 112 -10.75 -5.63 -3.66
N GLY A 113 -10.24 -5.19 -2.52
CA GLY A 113 -11.03 -4.72 -1.39
C GLY A 113 -11.37 -3.23 -1.49
N ALA A 114 -11.22 -2.50 -0.39
CA ALA A 114 -11.63 -1.10 -0.31
C ALA A 114 -10.58 -0.13 -0.89
N LEU A 115 -11.04 1.04 -1.33
CA LEU A 115 -10.21 2.22 -1.57
C LEU A 115 -10.14 3.07 -0.30
N ARG A 116 -8.94 3.47 0.14
CA ARG A 116 -8.75 4.41 1.24
C ARG A 116 -7.60 5.37 0.97
N GLY A 117 -7.92 6.61 0.61
CA GLY A 117 -6.92 7.60 0.25
C GLY A 117 -6.09 7.11 -0.94
N ASP A 118 -4.77 7.00 -0.77
CA ASP A 118 -3.82 6.55 -1.80
C ASP A 118 -3.58 5.04 -1.81
N ARG A 119 -4.43 4.24 -1.13
CA ARG A 119 -4.26 2.80 -1.00
C ARG A 119 -5.45 2.01 -1.48
N ILE A 120 -5.18 0.86 -2.05
CA ILE A 120 -6.18 -0.16 -2.39
C ILE A 120 -5.93 -1.41 -1.56
N GLY A 121 -7.02 -1.97 -1.04
CA GLY A 121 -7.02 -3.24 -0.36
C GLY A 121 -6.94 -4.38 -1.37
N PHE A 122 -6.17 -5.43 -1.07
CA PHE A 122 -6.22 -6.67 -1.83
C PHE A 122 -6.08 -7.87 -0.91
N ALA A 123 -6.60 -9.01 -1.35
CA ALA A 123 -6.58 -10.25 -0.60
C ALA A 123 -5.59 -11.26 -1.18
N GLN A 124 -5.05 -12.11 -0.31
CA GLN A 124 -4.36 -13.34 -0.69
C GLN A 124 -4.95 -14.51 0.10
N TRP A 125 -5.07 -15.67 -0.54
CA TRP A 125 -5.44 -16.90 0.16
C TRP A 125 -4.21 -17.56 0.80
N ARG A 126 -4.20 -17.68 2.12
CA ARG A 126 -3.09 -18.17 2.94
C ARG A 126 -3.61 -19.09 4.03
N ASP A 127 -3.09 -20.31 4.10
CA ASP A 127 -3.44 -21.28 5.15
C ASP A 127 -4.95 -21.50 5.30
N GLY A 128 -5.67 -21.51 4.17
CA GLY A 128 -7.13 -21.68 4.16
C GLY A 128 -7.92 -20.44 4.56
N ARG A 129 -7.29 -19.25 4.62
CA ARG A 129 -7.92 -18.00 5.01
C ARG A 129 -7.56 -16.87 4.07
N GLU A 130 -8.54 -16.00 3.82
CA GLU A 130 -8.32 -14.73 3.15
C GLU A 130 -7.56 -13.77 4.09
N GLN A 131 -6.41 -13.29 3.64
CA GLN A 131 -5.62 -12.28 4.35
C GLN A 131 -5.57 -11.00 3.53
N TRP A 132 -5.84 -9.88 4.19
CA TRP A 132 -5.92 -8.58 3.55
C TRP A 132 -4.63 -7.77 3.70
N TYR A 133 -4.33 -7.00 2.67
CA TYR A 133 -3.16 -6.16 2.55
C TYR A 133 -3.54 -4.82 1.94
N TRP A 134 -2.70 -3.81 2.17
CA TRP A 134 -2.76 -2.54 1.47
C TRP A 134 -1.64 -2.47 0.43
N THR A 135 -1.92 -1.96 -0.77
CA THR A 135 -0.93 -1.49 -1.74
C THR A 135 -1.11 0.01 -1.96
N ASP A 136 -0.03 0.78 -2.05
CA ASP A 136 -0.07 2.20 -2.41
C ASP A 136 0.30 2.44 -3.89
N THR A 137 0.20 3.68 -4.37
CA THR A 137 0.50 4.02 -5.78
C THR A 137 1.98 3.90 -6.14
N ARG A 138 2.87 3.65 -5.16
CA ARG A 138 4.28 3.30 -5.39
C ARG A 138 4.49 1.79 -5.38
N GLY A 139 3.42 1.01 -5.23
CA GLY A 139 3.44 -0.44 -5.15
C GLY A 139 3.87 -0.99 -3.81
N ARG A 140 4.01 -0.17 -2.75
CA ARG A 140 4.45 -0.69 -1.45
C ARG A 140 3.33 -1.47 -0.79
N ILE A 141 3.63 -2.67 -0.31
CA ILE A 141 2.66 -3.54 0.36
C ILE A 141 2.83 -3.42 1.87
N ALA A 142 1.70 -3.33 2.57
CA ALA A 142 1.64 -3.33 4.03
C ALA A 142 0.55 -4.28 4.53
N PRO A 143 0.62 -4.76 5.79
CA PRO A 143 -0.47 -5.47 6.43
C PRO A 143 -1.79 -4.70 6.31
N GLY A 144 -2.86 -5.41 5.97
CA GLY A 144 -4.22 -4.87 5.99
C GLY A 144 -4.75 -4.75 7.41
N ASP A 145 -5.60 -3.77 7.62
CA ASP A 145 -6.53 -3.72 8.74
C ASP A 145 -7.91 -4.24 8.29
N ALA A 146 -8.89 -4.28 9.19
CA ALA A 146 -10.24 -4.73 8.84
C ALA A 146 -10.88 -3.91 7.70
N ALA A 147 -10.43 -2.67 7.49
CA ALA A 147 -10.93 -1.81 6.43
C ALA A 147 -10.43 -2.22 5.04
N ALA A 148 -9.30 -2.92 4.94
CA ALA A 148 -8.74 -3.35 3.65
C ALA A 148 -9.70 -4.26 2.87
N GLY A 149 -10.44 -5.12 3.56
CA GLY A 149 -11.45 -6.01 3.00
C GLY A 149 -12.90 -5.59 3.27
N ALA A 150 -13.14 -4.32 3.63
CA ALA A 150 -14.48 -3.87 3.97
C ALA A 150 -15.42 -3.93 2.75
N HIS A 151 -16.68 -4.30 2.99
CA HIS A 151 -17.71 -4.36 1.94
C HIS A 151 -18.40 -3.00 1.71
N PRO A 152 -18.89 -2.73 0.48
CA PRO A 152 -18.69 -3.56 -0.71
C PRO A 152 -17.23 -3.52 -1.18
N ARG A 153 -16.72 -4.67 -1.64
CA ARG A 153 -15.40 -4.73 -2.30
C ARG A 153 -15.49 -4.01 -3.64
N ILE A 154 -14.36 -3.54 -4.17
CA ILE A 154 -14.36 -2.81 -5.45
C ILE A 154 -14.90 -3.69 -6.58
N ASP A 155 -14.48 -4.96 -6.64
CA ASP A 155 -14.93 -5.94 -7.62
C ASP A 155 -16.40 -6.41 -7.43
N GLU A 156 -17.02 -6.04 -6.32
CA GLU A 156 -18.44 -6.25 -6.01
C GLU A 156 -19.28 -4.95 -6.12
N SER A 157 -18.63 -3.82 -6.43
CA SER A 157 -19.27 -2.50 -6.47
C SER A 157 -20.11 -2.32 -7.74
N ALA A 158 -20.82 -1.18 -7.85
CA ALA A 158 -21.67 -0.91 -8.99
C ALA A 158 -20.85 -0.86 -10.29
N PRO A 159 -21.13 -1.71 -11.28
CA PRO A 159 -20.39 -1.70 -12.55
C PRO A 159 -20.74 -0.46 -13.37
N VAL A 160 -19.78 0.02 -14.15
CA VAL A 160 -19.93 1.13 -15.10
C VAL A 160 -19.26 0.79 -16.43
N ASP A 161 -19.62 1.53 -17.48
CA ASP A 161 -18.98 1.38 -18.79
C ASP A 161 -17.50 1.73 -18.72
N CYS A 162 -16.65 0.87 -19.30
CA CYS A 162 -15.23 1.12 -19.44
C CYS A 162 -14.95 1.98 -20.68
N PRO A 163 -14.41 3.20 -20.54
CA PRO A 163 -13.80 3.89 -21.67
C PRO A 163 -12.51 3.17 -22.08
N THR A 164 -11.94 3.54 -23.22
CA THR A 164 -10.58 3.11 -23.55
C THR A 164 -9.60 3.65 -22.52
N ILE A 165 -8.87 2.75 -21.85
CA ILE A 165 -7.83 3.07 -20.88
C ILE A 165 -6.52 2.54 -21.45
N GLU A 166 -5.61 3.44 -21.82
CA GLU A 166 -4.37 3.12 -22.55
C GLU A 166 -3.55 1.99 -21.91
N LEU A 167 -3.49 1.96 -20.57
CA LEU A 167 -2.74 0.94 -19.83
C LEU A 167 -3.22 -0.49 -20.11
N PHE A 168 -4.53 -0.67 -20.33
CA PHE A 168 -5.15 -1.98 -20.55
C PHE A 168 -5.32 -2.31 -22.04
N GLY A 169 -5.01 -1.39 -22.95
CA GLY A 169 -5.20 -1.58 -24.40
C GLY A 169 -6.62 -2.04 -24.74
N ASP A 170 -6.71 -3.14 -25.50
CA ASP A 170 -7.97 -3.77 -25.92
C ASP A 170 -8.33 -4.99 -25.05
N SER A 171 -7.93 -5.02 -23.76
CA SER A 171 -8.19 -6.14 -22.86
C SER A 171 -9.69 -6.46 -22.75
N GLU A 172 -10.07 -7.69 -23.12
CA GLU A 172 -11.45 -8.19 -23.00
C GLU A 172 -11.86 -8.48 -21.54
N TYR A 173 -10.90 -8.47 -20.62
CA TYR A 173 -11.11 -8.74 -19.19
C TYR A 173 -11.24 -7.47 -18.36
N LEU A 174 -11.27 -6.29 -19.00
CA LEU A 174 -11.38 -5.02 -18.31
C LEU A 174 -12.77 -4.84 -17.68
N GLN A 175 -12.81 -4.62 -16.38
CA GLN A 175 -14.03 -4.29 -15.64
C GLN A 175 -13.88 -2.94 -14.95
N CYS A 176 -14.96 -2.16 -14.93
CA CYS A 176 -14.97 -0.82 -14.35
C CYS A 176 -16.10 -0.69 -13.33
N PHE A 177 -15.80 -0.01 -12.22
CA PHE A 177 -16.68 0.13 -11.07
C PHE A 177 -16.70 1.56 -10.55
N GLU A 178 -17.83 1.96 -9.97
CA GLU A 178 -17.89 3.11 -9.06
C GLU A 178 -17.78 2.65 -7.61
N THR A 179 -16.79 3.18 -6.89
CA THR A 179 -16.54 2.85 -5.48
C THR A 179 -16.40 4.13 -4.65
N LEU A 180 -16.60 4.02 -3.33
CA LEU A 180 -16.39 5.12 -2.40
C LEU A 180 -15.02 4.99 -1.74
N ASP A 181 -14.28 6.10 -1.67
CA ASP A 181 -13.09 6.18 -0.82
C ASP A 181 -13.53 6.18 0.64
N ALA A 182 -13.13 5.15 1.39
CA ALA A 182 -13.48 4.97 2.79
C ALA A 182 -13.00 6.11 3.71
N SER A 183 -12.01 6.90 3.28
CA SER A 183 -11.51 8.04 4.06
C SER A 183 -12.30 9.34 3.82
N THR A 184 -12.82 9.56 2.62
CA THR A 184 -13.44 10.83 2.23
C THR A 184 -14.91 10.73 1.87
N GLY A 185 -15.42 9.51 1.63
CA GLY A 185 -16.77 9.27 1.11
C GLY A 185 -16.96 9.71 -0.34
N ARG A 186 -15.88 10.09 -1.05
CA ARG A 186 -15.96 10.51 -2.45
C ARG A 186 -16.08 9.30 -3.37
N THR A 187 -16.87 9.43 -4.43
CA THR A 187 -16.96 8.44 -5.50
C THR A 187 -15.73 8.52 -6.41
N HIS A 188 -15.19 7.35 -6.72
CA HIS A 188 -14.10 7.13 -7.67
C HIS A 188 -14.50 6.09 -8.71
N ARG A 189 -13.96 6.22 -9.91
CA ARG A 189 -14.09 5.22 -10.97
C ARG A 189 -12.82 4.41 -11.05
N ILE A 190 -12.94 3.11 -10.86
CA ILE A 190 -11.82 2.18 -10.78
C ILE A 190 -11.96 1.14 -11.88
N ALA A 191 -10.89 0.92 -12.62
CA ALA A 191 -10.76 -0.09 -13.65
C ALA A 191 -9.78 -1.16 -13.19
N VAL A 192 -10.11 -2.41 -13.44
CA VAL A 192 -9.36 -3.58 -12.99
C VAL A 192 -9.37 -4.62 -14.10
N GLU A 193 -8.26 -5.33 -14.27
CA GLU A 193 -8.28 -6.57 -15.02
C GLU A 193 -8.90 -7.66 -14.15
N ALA A 194 -10.01 -8.23 -14.62
CA ALA A 194 -10.66 -9.35 -13.98
C ALA A 194 -9.77 -10.59 -14.03
N ALA A 195 -9.97 -11.50 -13.08
CA ALA A 195 -9.33 -12.81 -13.13
C ALA A 195 -9.75 -13.56 -14.40
N CYS A 196 -8.86 -14.37 -14.97
CA CYS A 196 -9.27 -15.27 -16.04
C CYS A 196 -10.32 -16.26 -15.49
N SER A 197 -11.38 -16.46 -16.27
CA SER A 197 -12.51 -17.36 -15.96
C SER A 197 -12.47 -18.63 -16.79
#